data_AF-A0AB73K3I2-F1
#
_entry.id   AF-A0AB73K3I2-F1
#
_cell.length_a   1.000
_cell.length_b   1.000
_cell.length_c   1.000
_cell.angle_alpha   90.00
_cell.angle_beta   90.00
_cell.angle_gamma   90.00
#
_symmetry.space_group_name_H-M   'P 1'
#
loop_
_entity.id
_entity.type
_entity.pdbx_description
1 polymer ?
#
loop_
_entity_poly.entity_id
_entity_poly.type
_entity_poly.pdbx_seq_one_letter_code
_entity_poly.pdbx_strand_id
1 'polypeptide(L)'
;MYLKNKYLVIIFISLINIFQAQTKASRKHLLEGNNKYLAESYKDAAANYLNSIQDGEDSYRSNYNLGNAMYKLKKYDDALIQYEKSLQLAANQSEKANALFNMGNSYFKKGEYERAAEAFKNTLKLNPKDDKARYNYTVSKQKVKEAQQKQEKQNSKNQDKNQGDKEDKKDSSQQNGKDKQNSSNAKEDKTDNSTDKKDKDNSVNHKETQPNKNEKNSINNQKSQADTNNANLSDASNQHYENILGAMEEQEKRAHQKIINKRANSNQGQSSKDW
;
A
#
# COMPACT_ATOMS: atom_id res chain seq x y z
N MET A 1 13.10 -24.70 58.62
CA MET A 1 12.51 -23.84 57.56
C MET A 1 13.52 -22.82 57.03
N TYR A 2 14.00 -21.89 57.86
CA TYR A 2 14.88 -20.74 57.50
C TYR A 2 16.00 -20.98 56.47
N LEU A 3 16.72 -22.12 56.56
CA LEU A 3 17.80 -22.47 55.61
C LEU A 3 17.31 -22.59 54.15
N LYS A 4 16.13 -23.16 53.88
CA LYS A 4 15.61 -23.30 52.50
C LYS A 4 15.36 -21.93 51.85
N ASN A 5 14.91 -20.93 52.61
CA ASN A 5 14.70 -19.57 52.11
C ASN A 5 16.03 -18.88 51.77
N LYS A 6 17.12 -19.14 52.51
CA LYS A 6 18.45 -18.59 52.17
C LYS A 6 18.94 -19.11 50.82
N TYR A 7 18.80 -20.40 50.53
CA TYR A 7 19.15 -20.94 49.20
C TYR A 7 18.27 -20.38 48.08
N LEU A 8 16.97 -20.22 48.30
CA LEU A 8 16.07 -19.57 47.34
C LEU A 8 16.49 -18.12 47.01
N VAL A 9 16.85 -17.32 48.03
CA VAL A 9 17.33 -15.95 47.83
C VAL A 9 18.66 -15.92 47.07
N ILE A 10 19.59 -16.82 47.39
CA ILE A 10 20.87 -16.92 46.66
C ILE A 10 20.65 -17.30 45.19
N ILE A 11 19.81 -18.32 44.91
CA ILE A 11 19.45 -18.73 43.55
C ILE A 11 18.81 -17.56 42.78
N PHE A 12 17.89 -16.82 43.41
CA PHE A 12 17.26 -15.65 42.79
C PHE A 12 18.27 -14.54 42.46
N ILE A 13 19.21 -14.25 43.35
CA ILE A 13 20.31 -13.30 43.10
C ILE A 13 21.23 -13.78 41.97
N SER A 14 21.57 -15.07 41.92
CA SER A 14 22.35 -15.64 40.81
C SER A 14 21.63 -15.52 39.47
N LEU A 15 20.32 -15.82 39.42
CA LEU A 15 19.50 -15.68 38.21
C LEU A 15 19.40 -14.22 37.74
N ILE A 16 19.26 -13.26 38.66
CA ILE A 16 19.31 -11.81 38.33
C ILE A 16 20.64 -11.46 37.67
N ASN A 17 21.78 -11.95 38.19
CA ASN A 17 23.10 -11.66 37.62
C ASN A 17 23.28 -12.25 36.21
N ILE A 18 22.73 -13.44 35.95
CA ILE A 18 22.73 -14.07 34.61
C ILE A 18 21.91 -13.23 33.62
N PHE A 19 20.69 -12.83 34.01
CA PHE A 19 19.82 -11.99 33.18
C PHE A 19 20.43 -10.59 32.89
N GLN A 20 21.10 -10.01 33.88
CA GLN A 20 21.86 -8.74 33.77
C GLN A 20 23.17 -8.88 32.97
N ALA A 21 23.59 -10.10 32.62
CA ALA A 21 24.69 -10.36 31.67
C ALA A 21 24.16 -10.53 30.24
N GLN A 22 23.08 -11.30 30.05
CA GLN A 22 22.43 -11.51 28.75
C GLN A 22 22.00 -10.18 28.10
N THR A 23 21.30 -9.34 28.87
CA THR A 23 20.87 -7.99 28.45
C THR A 23 22.01 -7.00 28.14
N LYS A 24 23.26 -7.32 28.50
CA LYS A 24 24.45 -6.54 28.09
C LYS A 24 25.03 -7.08 26.78
N ALA A 25 25.04 -8.39 26.57
CA ALA A 25 25.48 -9.02 25.31
C ALA A 25 24.52 -8.65 24.16
N SER A 26 23.21 -8.79 24.38
CA SER A 26 22.16 -8.48 23.42
C SER A 26 22.26 -7.04 22.88
N ARG A 27 22.46 -6.08 23.80
CA ARG A 27 22.64 -4.66 23.50
C ARG A 27 23.98 -4.35 22.83
N LYS A 28 25.06 -5.06 23.18
CA LYS A 28 26.37 -4.93 22.51
C LYS A 28 26.24 -5.27 21.03
N HIS A 29 25.65 -6.43 20.71
CA HIS A 29 25.45 -6.86 19.33
C HIS A 29 24.51 -5.90 18.56
N LEU A 30 23.49 -5.31 19.19
CA LEU A 30 22.66 -4.27 18.56
C LEU A 30 23.49 -3.03 18.14
N LEU A 31 24.41 -2.59 19.00
CA LEU A 31 25.29 -1.44 18.73
C LEU A 31 26.35 -1.74 17.67
N GLU A 32 26.95 -2.93 17.73
CA GLU A 32 27.91 -3.39 16.71
C GLU A 32 27.25 -3.55 15.34
N GLY A 33 26.00 -4.04 15.29
CA GLY A 33 25.18 -4.07 14.08
C GLY A 33 24.90 -2.67 13.52
N ASN A 34 24.58 -1.69 14.37
CA ASN A 34 24.41 -0.29 13.94
C ASN A 34 25.69 0.27 13.32
N ASN A 35 26.85 0.04 13.97
CA ASN A 35 28.15 0.50 13.48
C ASN A 35 28.51 -0.15 12.14
N LYS A 36 28.28 -1.46 11.98
CA LYS A 36 28.47 -2.19 10.72
C LYS A 36 27.52 -1.72 9.61
N TYR A 37 26.28 -1.35 9.95
CA TYR A 37 25.31 -0.80 8.99
C TYR A 37 25.72 0.59 8.49
N LEU A 38 26.23 1.45 9.38
CA LEU A 38 26.77 2.77 9.02
C LEU A 38 28.05 2.66 8.18
N ALA A 39 28.87 1.64 8.41
CA ALA A 39 30.02 1.29 7.57
C ALA A 39 29.66 0.51 6.29
N GLU A 40 28.38 0.48 5.89
CA GLU A 40 27.81 -0.24 4.75
C GLU A 40 28.10 -1.76 4.68
N SER A 41 28.65 -2.38 5.74
CA SER A 41 28.80 -3.83 5.84
C SER A 41 27.48 -4.49 6.24
N TYR A 42 26.52 -4.44 5.33
CA TYR A 42 25.14 -4.89 5.57
C TYR A 42 25.04 -6.38 5.95
N LYS A 43 25.99 -7.22 5.50
CA LYS A 43 26.06 -8.64 5.89
C LYS A 43 26.49 -8.81 7.35
N ASP A 44 27.53 -8.10 7.79
CA ASP A 44 27.96 -8.11 9.19
C ASP A 44 26.89 -7.50 10.10
N ALA A 45 26.24 -6.43 9.64
CA ALA A 45 25.14 -5.79 10.36
C ALA A 45 24.00 -6.77 10.60
N ALA A 46 23.55 -7.49 9.56
CA ALA A 46 22.52 -8.51 9.67
C ALA A 46 22.90 -9.63 10.65
N ALA A 47 24.16 -10.11 10.62
CA ALA A 47 24.63 -11.11 11.58
C ALA A 47 24.59 -10.59 13.03
N ASN A 48 25.05 -9.36 13.27
CA ASN A 48 25.03 -8.76 14.61
C ASN A 48 23.60 -8.51 15.12
N TYR A 49 22.68 -8.05 14.27
CA TYR A 49 21.27 -7.91 14.67
C TYR A 49 20.60 -9.27 14.94
N LEU A 50 20.97 -10.33 14.22
CA LEU A 50 20.48 -11.69 14.50
C LEU A 50 20.99 -12.20 15.85
N ASN A 51 22.28 -12.04 16.15
CA ASN A 51 22.85 -12.39 17.45
C ASN A 51 22.16 -11.60 18.59
N SER A 52 21.94 -10.30 18.39
CA SER A 52 21.22 -9.44 19.35
C SER A 52 19.82 -9.95 19.70
N ILE A 53 19.07 -10.45 18.71
CA ILE A 53 17.76 -11.08 18.90
C ILE A 53 17.90 -12.41 19.65
N GLN A 54 18.89 -13.25 19.29
CA GLN A 54 19.15 -14.54 19.95
C GLN A 54 19.56 -14.39 21.43
N ASP A 55 20.30 -13.33 21.77
CA ASP A 55 20.68 -12.99 23.15
C ASP A 55 19.54 -12.37 23.97
N GLY A 56 18.36 -12.16 23.37
CA GLY A 56 17.14 -11.72 24.05
C GLY A 56 16.64 -10.30 23.73
N GLU A 57 17.28 -9.54 22.82
CA GLU A 57 16.79 -8.24 22.36
C GLU A 57 15.77 -8.39 21.20
N ASP A 58 14.82 -9.32 21.29
CA ASP A 58 13.76 -9.47 20.27
C ASP A 58 12.76 -8.30 20.39
N SER A 59 13.10 -7.21 19.72
CA SER A 59 12.44 -5.90 19.85
C SER A 59 12.03 -5.33 18.50
N TYR A 60 11.14 -4.32 18.52
CA TYR A 60 10.85 -3.48 17.35
C TYR A 60 12.12 -3.06 16.61
N ARG A 61 13.12 -2.57 17.36
CA ARG A 61 14.34 -1.95 16.82
C ARG A 61 15.29 -2.97 16.21
N SER A 62 15.47 -4.12 16.85
CA SER A 62 16.35 -5.19 16.35
C SER A 62 15.81 -5.77 15.05
N ASN A 63 14.50 -6.06 15.01
CA ASN A 63 13.83 -6.56 13.80
C ASN A 63 13.78 -5.50 12.69
N TYR A 64 13.48 -4.23 13.01
CA TYR A 64 13.51 -3.12 12.04
C TYR A 64 14.90 -2.97 11.39
N ASN A 65 15.95 -3.01 12.19
CA ASN A 65 17.32 -2.85 11.72
C ASN A 65 17.84 -4.06 10.94
N LEU A 66 17.46 -5.29 11.32
CA LEU A 66 17.71 -6.49 10.52
C LEU A 66 16.98 -6.42 9.18
N GLY A 67 15.72 -5.97 9.16
CA GLY A 67 14.97 -5.70 7.93
C GLY A 67 15.67 -4.70 7.01
N ASN A 68 16.18 -3.58 7.57
CA ASN A 68 16.96 -2.59 6.83
C ASN A 68 18.24 -3.17 6.22
N ALA A 69 18.96 -4.03 6.95
CA ALA A 69 20.14 -4.71 6.43
C ALA A 69 19.79 -5.67 5.30
N MET A 70 18.72 -6.47 5.44
CA MET A 70 18.24 -7.37 4.38
C MET A 70 17.76 -6.62 3.14
N TYR A 71 17.04 -5.50 3.29
CA TYR A 71 16.60 -4.64 2.18
C TYR A 71 17.81 -4.05 1.42
N LYS A 72 18.85 -3.61 2.12
CA LYS A 72 20.12 -3.15 1.52
C LYS A 72 20.86 -4.26 0.78
N LEU A 73 20.82 -5.50 1.30
CA LEU A 73 21.30 -6.72 0.62
C LEU A 73 20.39 -7.19 -0.53
N LYS A 74 19.31 -6.46 -0.87
CA LYS A 74 18.28 -6.80 -1.86
C LYS A 74 17.49 -8.08 -1.55
N LYS A 75 17.57 -8.58 -0.31
CA LYS A 75 16.83 -9.73 0.22
C LYS A 75 15.44 -9.26 0.69
N TYR A 76 14.59 -8.89 -0.27
CA TYR A 76 13.33 -8.20 0.03
C TYR A 76 12.32 -9.05 0.80
N ASP A 77 12.30 -10.37 0.59
CA ASP A 77 11.46 -11.30 1.36
C ASP A 77 11.95 -11.47 2.81
N ASP A 78 13.26 -11.68 3.02
CA ASP A 78 13.84 -11.70 4.38
C ASP A 78 13.56 -10.39 5.13
N ALA A 79 13.62 -9.26 4.41
CA ALA A 79 13.33 -7.94 4.95
C ALA A 79 11.85 -7.79 5.35
N LEU A 80 10.92 -8.21 4.48
CA LEU A 80 9.48 -8.21 4.77
C LEU A 80 9.15 -8.98 6.05
N ILE A 81 9.74 -10.16 6.26
CA ILE A 81 9.54 -10.97 7.47
C ILE A 81 9.96 -10.21 8.73
N GLN A 82 11.11 -9.51 8.72
CA GLN A 82 11.53 -8.76 9.90
C GLN A 82 10.76 -7.44 10.08
N TYR A 83 10.33 -6.79 9.00
CA TYR A 83 9.45 -5.62 9.10
C TYR A 83 8.05 -5.99 9.61
N GLU A 84 7.54 -7.19 9.31
CA GLU A 84 6.29 -7.69 9.89
C GLU A 84 6.44 -7.96 11.39
N LYS A 85 7.50 -8.66 11.83
CA LYS A 85 7.81 -8.81 13.27
C LYS A 85 7.96 -7.45 13.96
N SER A 86 8.67 -6.51 13.32
CA SER A 86 8.83 -5.15 13.81
C SER A 86 7.47 -4.46 13.98
N LEU A 87 6.57 -4.55 12.98
CA LEU A 87 5.21 -4.02 13.05
C LEU A 87 4.37 -4.63 14.18
N GLN A 88 4.53 -5.92 14.46
CA GLN A 88 3.87 -6.62 15.58
C GLN A 88 4.41 -6.15 16.95
N LEU A 89 5.73 -5.90 17.06
CA LEU A 89 6.42 -5.44 18.27
C LEU A 89 6.37 -3.91 18.49
N ALA A 90 5.80 -3.15 17.56
CA ALA A 90 5.79 -1.69 17.58
C ALA A 90 4.88 -1.13 18.69
N ALA A 91 5.47 -0.35 19.61
CA ALA A 91 4.81 0.21 20.79
C ALA A 91 3.98 1.47 20.48
N ASN A 92 4.24 2.16 19.37
CA ASN A 92 3.56 3.40 19.01
C ASN A 92 3.29 3.54 17.49
N GLN A 93 2.47 4.53 17.12
CA GLN A 93 2.05 4.72 15.73
C GLN A 93 3.18 5.13 14.78
N SER A 94 4.23 5.79 15.27
CA SER A 94 5.39 6.15 14.43
C SER A 94 6.19 4.93 14.05
N GLU A 95 6.46 4.03 14.99
CA GLU A 95 7.08 2.73 14.76
C GLU A 95 6.27 1.89 13.76
N LYS A 96 4.94 1.83 13.92
CA LYS A 96 4.04 1.14 12.97
C LYS A 96 4.10 1.75 11.56
N ALA A 97 4.09 3.09 11.47
CA ALA A 97 4.20 3.81 10.19
C ALA A 97 5.53 3.52 9.47
N ASN A 98 6.65 3.52 10.21
CA ASN A 98 8.00 3.25 9.70
C ASN A 98 8.14 1.81 9.21
N ALA A 99 7.64 0.81 9.96
CA ALA A 99 7.64 -0.58 9.53
C ALA A 99 6.83 -0.77 8.23
N LEU A 100 5.60 -0.26 8.19
CA LEU A 100 4.74 -0.27 7.00
C LEU A 100 5.40 0.42 5.78
N PHE A 101 6.09 1.54 5.99
CA PHE A 101 6.77 2.26 4.92
C PHE A 101 7.86 1.40 4.27
N ASN A 102 8.63 0.67 5.08
CA ASN A 102 9.69 -0.21 4.56
C ASN A 102 9.16 -1.55 4.01
N MET A 103 8.03 -2.05 4.48
CA MET A 103 7.29 -3.10 3.78
C MET A 103 6.88 -2.62 2.38
N GLY A 104 6.34 -1.40 2.27
CA GLY A 104 6.00 -0.78 0.99
C GLY A 104 7.21 -0.64 0.06
N ASN A 105 8.35 -0.17 0.57
CA ASN A 105 9.61 -0.10 -0.17
C ASN A 105 10.05 -1.48 -0.67
N SER A 106 9.93 -2.52 0.17
CA SER A 106 10.31 -3.89 -0.17
C SER A 106 9.41 -4.47 -1.27
N TYR A 107 8.08 -4.37 -1.12
CA TYR A 107 7.12 -4.75 -2.17
C TYR A 107 7.38 -4.00 -3.48
N PHE A 108 7.65 -2.69 -3.43
CA PHE A 108 7.95 -1.90 -4.62
C PHE A 108 9.21 -2.39 -5.35
N LYS A 109 10.26 -2.79 -4.62
CA LYS A 109 11.48 -3.36 -5.21
C LYS A 109 11.28 -4.78 -5.75
N LYS A 110 10.33 -5.55 -5.22
CA LYS A 110 9.88 -6.83 -5.81
C LYS A 110 9.01 -6.66 -7.05
N GLY A 111 8.48 -5.47 -7.32
CA GLY A 111 7.49 -5.21 -8.37
C GLY A 111 6.04 -5.52 -7.97
N GLU A 112 5.78 -5.78 -6.68
CA GLU A 112 4.45 -6.04 -6.12
C GLU A 112 3.72 -4.72 -5.84
N TYR A 113 3.45 -3.94 -6.90
CA TYR A 113 3.05 -2.54 -6.81
C TYR A 113 1.70 -2.31 -6.12
N GLU A 114 0.77 -3.27 -6.18
CA GLU A 114 -0.49 -3.25 -5.45
C GLU A 114 -0.26 -3.31 -3.93
N ARG A 115 0.58 -4.25 -3.48
CA ARG A 115 0.95 -4.42 -2.06
C ARG A 115 1.80 -3.25 -1.56
N ALA A 116 2.69 -2.73 -2.41
CA ALA A 116 3.43 -1.50 -2.13
C ALA A 116 2.48 -0.32 -1.88
N ALA A 117 1.51 -0.10 -2.78
CA ALA A 117 0.51 0.95 -2.63
C ALA A 117 -0.34 0.78 -1.36
N GLU A 118 -0.76 -0.45 -1.03
CA GLU A 118 -1.50 -0.69 0.22
C GLU A 118 -0.66 -0.40 1.47
N ALA A 119 0.61 -0.82 1.50
CA ALA A 119 1.50 -0.54 2.62
C ALA A 119 1.74 0.97 2.81
N PHE A 120 2.02 1.72 1.73
CA PHE A 120 2.17 3.18 1.80
C PHE A 120 0.86 3.89 2.18
N LYS A 121 -0.30 3.42 1.70
CA LYS A 121 -1.62 3.92 2.15
C LYS A 121 -1.82 3.69 3.66
N ASN A 122 -1.36 2.57 4.19
CA ASN A 122 -1.43 2.29 5.61
C ASN A 122 -0.41 3.11 6.43
N THR A 123 0.79 3.41 5.92
CA THR A 123 1.68 4.44 6.50
C THR A 123 0.98 5.79 6.59
N LEU A 124 0.33 6.25 5.51
CA LEU A 124 -0.35 7.55 5.46
C LEU A 124 -1.54 7.67 6.41
N LYS A 125 -2.23 6.56 6.75
CA LYS A 125 -3.25 6.54 7.82
C LYS A 125 -2.66 6.85 9.20
N LEU A 126 -1.41 6.46 9.45
CA LEU A 126 -0.72 6.63 10.73
C LEU A 126 0.12 7.92 10.80
N ASN A 127 0.66 8.37 9.66
CA ASN A 127 1.34 9.64 9.48
C ASN A 127 0.87 10.33 8.18
N PRO A 128 -0.21 11.13 8.22
CA PRO A 128 -0.73 11.84 7.04
C PRO A 128 0.22 12.90 6.44
N LYS A 129 1.30 13.24 7.16
CA LYS A 129 2.32 14.22 6.75
C LYS A 129 3.62 13.56 6.27
N ASP A 130 3.56 12.28 5.89
CA ASP A 130 4.70 11.58 5.29
C ASP A 130 4.73 11.78 3.76
N ASP A 131 5.42 12.82 3.32
CA ASP A 131 5.52 13.15 1.89
C ASP A 131 6.30 12.08 1.10
N LYS A 132 7.16 11.30 1.76
CA LYS A 132 7.90 10.18 1.14
C LYS A 132 6.97 8.98 0.93
N ALA A 133 6.07 8.69 1.88
CA ALA A 133 5.00 7.70 1.70
C ALA A 133 3.95 8.16 0.67
N ARG A 134 3.60 9.45 0.67
CA ARG A 134 2.69 10.10 -0.30
C ARG A 134 3.19 9.93 -1.74
N TYR A 135 4.44 10.30 -1.98
CA TYR A 135 5.11 10.10 -3.26
C TYR A 135 5.13 8.62 -3.68
N ASN A 136 5.62 7.74 -2.79
CA ASN A 136 5.74 6.32 -3.08
C ASN A 136 4.39 5.64 -3.33
N TYR A 137 3.31 6.06 -2.66
CA TYR A 137 1.95 5.61 -2.91
C TYR A 137 1.52 5.94 -4.35
N THR A 138 1.66 7.20 -4.76
CA THR A 138 1.33 7.67 -6.13
C THR A 138 2.10 6.89 -7.19
N VAL A 139 3.42 6.72 -7.02
CA VAL A 139 4.27 5.98 -7.97
C VAL A 139 3.87 4.49 -8.02
N SER A 140 3.55 3.89 -6.89
CA SER A 140 3.07 2.49 -6.83
C SER A 140 1.74 2.33 -7.59
N LYS A 141 0.75 3.19 -7.30
CA LYS A 141 -0.55 3.21 -8.00
C LYS A 141 -0.41 3.45 -9.50
N GLN A 142 0.53 4.28 -9.92
CA GLN A 142 0.82 4.52 -11.33
C GLN A 142 1.43 3.27 -12.01
N LYS A 143 2.31 2.52 -11.34
CA LYS A 143 2.86 1.26 -11.87
C LYS A 143 1.80 0.17 -12.04
N VAL A 144 0.84 0.05 -11.11
CA VAL A 144 -0.34 -0.82 -11.25
C VAL A 144 -1.12 -0.48 -12.52
N LYS A 145 -1.41 0.81 -12.75
CA LYS A 145 -2.15 1.30 -13.93
C LYS A 145 -1.39 1.03 -15.24
N GLU A 146 -0.08 1.21 -15.26
CA GLU A 146 0.77 0.86 -16.40
C GLU A 146 0.78 -0.64 -16.72
N ALA A 147 0.71 -1.52 -15.71
CA ALA A 147 0.64 -2.96 -15.90
C ALA A 147 -0.71 -3.38 -16.51
N GLN A 148 -1.82 -2.85 -15.98
CA GLN A 148 -3.17 -3.10 -16.47
C GLN A 148 -3.33 -2.67 -17.94
N GLN A 149 -2.90 -1.46 -18.30
CA GLN A 149 -2.97 -0.96 -19.68
C GLN A 149 -2.11 -1.74 -20.68
N LYS A 150 -1.06 -2.43 -20.23
CA LYS A 150 -0.27 -3.33 -21.09
C LYS A 150 -1.00 -4.63 -21.37
N GLN A 151 -1.68 -5.20 -20.37
CA GLN A 151 -2.50 -6.40 -20.52
C GLN A 151 -3.71 -6.16 -21.45
N GLU A 152 -4.41 -5.02 -21.28
CA GLU A 152 -5.52 -4.62 -22.16
C GLU A 152 -5.09 -4.56 -23.65
N LYS A 153 -3.94 -3.94 -23.93
CA LYS A 153 -3.37 -3.81 -25.28
C LYS A 153 -2.79 -5.11 -25.87
N GLN A 154 -2.55 -6.13 -25.03
CA GLN A 154 -2.19 -7.47 -25.49
C GLN A 154 -3.44 -8.30 -25.80
N ASN A 155 -4.49 -8.18 -24.98
CA ASN A 155 -5.74 -8.89 -25.18
C ASN A 155 -6.47 -8.43 -26.46
N SER A 156 -6.50 -7.12 -26.77
CA SER A 156 -7.12 -6.64 -28.01
C SER A 156 -6.42 -7.18 -29.27
N LYS A 157 -5.08 -7.20 -29.28
CA LYS A 157 -4.28 -7.75 -30.40
C LYS A 157 -4.46 -9.25 -30.62
N ASN A 158 -4.98 -9.99 -29.64
CA ASN A 158 -5.32 -11.40 -29.78
C ASN A 158 -6.76 -11.62 -30.30
N GLN A 159 -7.63 -10.60 -30.30
CA GLN A 159 -8.98 -10.70 -30.89
C GLN A 159 -8.96 -10.47 -32.40
N ASP A 160 -8.18 -9.51 -32.92
CA ASP A 160 -8.02 -9.28 -34.37
C ASP A 160 -7.56 -10.56 -35.10
N LYS A 161 -6.62 -11.30 -34.49
CA LYS A 161 -6.10 -12.56 -35.05
C LYS A 161 -7.11 -13.71 -35.13
N ASN A 162 -8.27 -13.60 -34.47
CA ASN A 162 -9.30 -14.63 -34.45
C ASN A 162 -10.50 -14.31 -35.36
N GLN A 163 -10.41 -13.25 -36.18
CA GLN A 163 -11.42 -12.91 -37.19
C GLN A 163 -10.97 -13.17 -38.65
N GLY A 164 -9.68 -13.39 -38.91
CA GLY A 164 -9.17 -13.65 -40.27
C GLY A 164 -9.69 -14.94 -40.91
N ASP A 165 -9.89 -16.01 -40.13
CA ASP A 165 -10.19 -17.36 -40.66
C ASP A 165 -11.70 -17.60 -40.97
N LYS A 166 -12.46 -16.56 -41.33
CA LYS A 166 -13.94 -16.66 -41.48
C LYS A 166 -14.57 -16.13 -42.77
N GLU A 167 -13.81 -15.52 -43.69
CA GLU A 167 -14.41 -14.93 -44.90
C GLU A 167 -14.40 -15.88 -46.14
N ASP A 168 -13.47 -16.84 -46.22
CA ASP A 168 -13.25 -17.71 -47.41
C ASP A 168 -14.29 -18.83 -47.64
N LYS A 169 -15.54 -18.71 -47.16
CA LYS A 169 -16.62 -19.69 -47.43
C LYS A 169 -17.99 -19.07 -47.73
N LYS A 170 -18.04 -18.09 -48.64
CA LYS A 170 -19.28 -17.68 -49.32
C LYS A 170 -19.09 -17.32 -50.80
N ASP A 171 -18.86 -18.34 -51.63
CA ASP A 171 -19.42 -18.36 -52.99
C ASP A 171 -19.75 -19.81 -53.41
N SER A 172 -20.56 -19.98 -54.46
CA SER A 172 -21.18 -21.23 -54.97
C SER A 172 -22.59 -21.55 -54.43
N SER A 173 -23.59 -20.71 -54.74
CA SER A 173 -24.85 -21.16 -55.36
C SER A 173 -25.86 -20.01 -55.57
N GLN A 174 -26.13 -19.67 -56.84
CA GLN A 174 -27.37 -19.01 -57.24
C GLN A 174 -28.31 -20.07 -57.84
N GLN A 175 -29.59 -20.09 -57.43
CA GLN A 175 -30.71 -19.79 -58.34
C GLN A 175 -32.10 -19.96 -57.68
N ASN A 176 -33.05 -19.19 -58.22
CA ASN A 176 -34.51 -19.38 -58.24
C ASN A 176 -35.32 -19.40 -56.93
N GLY A 177 -36.38 -18.58 -56.94
CA GLY A 177 -37.43 -18.51 -55.93
C GLY A 177 -38.20 -17.19 -56.08
N LYS A 178 -39.48 -17.24 -56.49
CA LYS A 178 -40.32 -16.05 -56.71
C LYS A 178 -41.34 -15.85 -55.58
N ASP A 179 -41.91 -14.64 -55.60
CA ASP A 179 -43.28 -14.29 -55.24
C ASP A 179 -43.66 -14.04 -53.77
N LYS A 180 -44.56 -13.05 -53.63
CA LYS A 180 -45.49 -12.77 -52.50
C LYS A 180 -44.90 -12.26 -51.17
N GLN A 181 -45.64 -11.50 -50.35
CA GLN A 181 -46.64 -10.44 -50.63
C GLN A 181 -47.03 -9.78 -49.29
N ASN A 182 -47.06 -8.44 -49.24
CA ASN A 182 -48.06 -7.63 -48.51
C ASN A 182 -48.14 -7.67 -46.96
N SER A 183 -48.88 -6.68 -46.44
CA SER A 183 -49.35 -6.45 -45.05
C SER A 183 -48.29 -6.03 -44.02
N SER A 184 -48.26 -4.85 -43.39
CA SER A 184 -49.23 -3.75 -43.09
C SER A 184 -49.91 -3.80 -41.69
N ASN A 185 -49.30 -3.16 -40.70
CA ASN A 185 -49.90 -2.14 -39.80
C ASN A 185 -48.81 -1.68 -38.80
N ALA A 186 -48.57 -0.40 -38.46
CA ALA A 186 -49.38 0.82 -38.37
C ALA A 186 -50.09 1.03 -37.01
N LYS A 187 -50.23 2.32 -36.63
CA LYS A 187 -50.54 2.90 -35.29
C LYS A 187 -49.28 3.01 -34.41
N GLU A 188 -48.73 4.19 -34.10
CA GLU A 188 -49.32 5.45 -33.61
C GLU A 188 -50.19 5.29 -32.35
N ASP A 189 -49.78 5.92 -31.26
CA ASP A 189 -50.55 7.06 -30.75
C ASP A 189 -49.62 8.13 -30.14
N LYS A 190 -50.16 9.31 -29.78
CA LYS A 190 -49.42 10.54 -29.41
C LYS A 190 -49.80 11.08 -28.02
N THR A 191 -49.09 12.13 -27.57
CA THR A 191 -49.49 13.10 -26.51
C THR A 191 -49.64 12.52 -25.08
N ASP A 192 -49.55 13.23 -23.95
CA ASP A 192 -49.21 14.64 -23.59
C ASP A 192 -48.83 14.70 -22.08
N ASN A 193 -48.26 15.74 -21.44
CA ASN A 193 -47.60 17.01 -21.82
C ASN A 193 -46.66 17.42 -20.63
N SER A 194 -46.38 18.72 -20.43
CA SER A 194 -46.18 19.41 -19.13
C SER A 194 -45.09 18.88 -18.17
N THR A 195 -43.88 19.44 -18.19
CA THR A 195 -43.42 20.64 -17.42
C THR A 195 -43.43 20.52 -15.89
N ASP A 196 -42.26 20.71 -15.26
CA ASP A 196 -41.93 22.02 -14.67
C ASP A 196 -40.39 22.27 -14.64
N LYS A 197 -39.97 23.43 -14.10
CA LYS A 197 -38.63 24.05 -14.18
C LYS A 197 -37.95 24.22 -12.80
N LYS A 198 -36.78 24.89 -12.85
CA LYS A 198 -36.03 25.60 -11.80
C LYS A 198 -34.97 24.75 -11.07
N ASP A 199 -33.71 25.22 -10.91
CA ASP A 199 -33.18 26.47 -10.30
C ASP A 199 -33.37 26.50 -8.76
N LYS A 200 -32.52 27.10 -7.88
CA LYS A 200 -31.19 27.78 -7.91
C LYS A 200 -30.76 28.04 -6.44
N ASP A 201 -29.52 28.39 -6.03
CA ASP A 201 -28.18 28.50 -6.65
C ASP A 201 -27.08 28.50 -5.54
N ASN A 202 -25.79 28.45 -5.93
CA ASN A 202 -24.60 28.88 -5.15
C ASN A 202 -24.22 28.18 -3.81
N SER A 203 -23.14 28.53 -3.08
CA SER A 203 -21.69 28.72 -3.44
C SER A 203 -20.86 29.25 -2.24
N VAL A 204 -19.58 28.84 -2.16
CA VAL A 204 -18.40 29.64 -1.68
C VAL A 204 -18.13 29.94 -0.17
N ASN A 205 -16.91 29.54 0.26
CA ASN A 205 -15.97 30.15 1.25
C ASN A 205 -16.24 30.20 2.78
N HIS A 206 -15.24 30.38 3.71
CA HIS A 206 -13.77 30.13 3.74
C HIS A 206 -13.16 30.51 5.14
N LYS A 207 -11.86 30.22 5.36
CA LYS A 207 -10.88 30.74 6.36
C LYS A 207 -10.80 30.21 7.83
N GLU A 208 -9.57 29.80 8.17
CA GLU A 208 -8.63 30.29 9.22
C GLU A 208 -9.19 30.72 10.61
N THR A 209 -8.54 30.47 11.77
CA THR A 209 -7.12 30.74 12.10
C THR A 209 -6.61 29.94 13.34
N GLN A 210 -5.29 29.98 13.60
CA GLN A 210 -4.55 29.44 14.78
C GLN A 210 -4.72 30.33 16.07
N PRO A 211 -4.14 30.06 17.30
CA PRO A 211 -2.76 29.56 17.57
C PRO A 211 -2.42 28.77 18.89
N ASN A 212 -1.12 28.42 19.03
CA ASN A 212 -0.23 28.60 20.22
C ASN A 212 0.21 27.43 21.17
N LYS A 213 1.50 27.04 21.01
CA LYS A 213 2.60 26.90 22.02
C LYS A 213 2.76 25.76 23.07
N ASN A 214 4.05 25.52 23.35
CA ASN A 214 4.73 24.77 24.45
C ASN A 214 4.47 23.23 24.51
N GLU A 215 5.41 22.35 24.92
CA GLU A 215 6.82 22.46 25.33
C GLU A 215 7.49 21.06 25.28
N LYS A 216 8.80 20.95 24.98
CA LYS A 216 9.71 19.93 25.58
C LYS A 216 11.19 20.07 25.21
N ASN A 217 12.05 19.48 26.03
CA ASN A 217 13.51 19.66 26.05
C ASN A 217 14.25 18.34 25.70
N SER A 218 15.31 18.45 24.91
CA SER A 218 16.47 17.55 24.72
C SER A 218 16.33 16.03 24.83
N ILE A 219 16.53 15.33 23.71
CA ILE A 219 17.58 14.30 23.53
C ILE A 219 18.06 14.39 22.07
N ASN A 220 19.34 14.07 21.82
CA ASN A 220 20.09 14.69 20.72
C ASN A 220 20.16 13.89 19.41
N ASN A 221 20.18 14.63 18.29
CA ASN A 221 20.60 14.32 16.92
C ASN A 221 20.87 12.86 16.49
N GLN A 222 20.01 12.34 15.61
CA GLN A 222 20.44 11.62 14.41
C GLN A 222 19.44 11.78 13.24
N LYS A 223 19.35 13.01 12.72
CA LYS A 223 18.72 13.34 11.42
C LYS A 223 19.72 14.20 10.60
N SER A 224 19.46 14.33 9.31
CA SER A 224 20.19 15.20 8.36
C SER A 224 21.53 14.67 7.84
N GLN A 225 21.47 13.66 6.97
CA GLN A 225 22.44 13.52 5.87
C GLN A 225 21.81 13.04 4.54
N ALA A 226 20.48 13.11 4.40
CA ALA A 226 19.73 12.69 3.21
C ALA A 226 18.73 13.74 2.67
N ASP A 227 18.60 14.90 3.32
CA ASP A 227 17.51 15.86 3.07
C ASP A 227 17.99 17.21 2.45
N THR A 228 19.29 17.41 2.19
CA THR A 228 19.87 18.72 1.78
C THR A 228 19.75 19.10 0.30
N ASN A 229 19.39 18.17 -0.60
CA ASN A 229 19.44 18.42 -2.05
C ASN A 229 18.06 18.59 -2.72
N ASN A 230 16.96 18.73 -1.97
CA ASN A 230 15.60 18.65 -2.55
C ASN A 230 14.59 19.74 -2.10
N ALA A 231 15.05 20.86 -1.54
CA ALA A 231 14.14 21.91 -1.04
C ALA A 231 13.35 22.59 -2.17
N ASN A 232 14.02 23.06 -3.24
CA ASN A 232 13.40 23.84 -4.31
C ASN A 232 12.59 23.01 -5.33
N LEU A 233 12.50 21.69 -5.14
CA LEU A 233 11.65 20.78 -5.94
C LEU A 233 10.32 20.45 -5.25
N SER A 234 10.12 20.91 -4.00
CA SER A 234 8.95 20.64 -3.17
C SER A 234 7.63 21.01 -3.85
N ASP A 235 7.36 22.31 -4.01
CA ASP A 235 5.97 22.77 -4.01
C ASP A 235 5.23 22.51 -5.32
N ALA A 236 5.91 22.66 -6.46
CA ALA A 236 5.38 22.29 -7.78
C ALA A 236 5.16 20.77 -7.90
N SER A 237 6.08 19.97 -7.35
CA SER A 237 5.93 18.50 -7.31
C SER A 237 4.77 18.10 -6.41
N ASN A 238 4.63 18.73 -5.24
CA ASN A 238 3.55 18.47 -4.30
C ASN A 238 2.18 18.78 -4.93
N GLN A 239 2.00 19.93 -5.60
CA GLN A 239 0.77 20.21 -6.34
C GLN A 239 0.49 19.17 -7.45
N HIS A 240 1.54 18.73 -8.16
CA HIS A 240 1.41 17.66 -9.15
C HIS A 240 0.99 16.32 -8.52
N TYR A 241 1.54 15.97 -7.34
CA TYR A 241 1.18 14.77 -6.60
C TYR A 241 -0.24 14.84 -6.04
N GLU A 242 -0.68 15.94 -5.43
CA GLU A 242 -2.07 16.10 -4.95
C GLU A 242 -3.07 15.96 -6.10
N ASN A 243 -2.79 16.56 -7.27
CA ASN A 243 -3.64 16.46 -8.44
C ASN A 243 -3.75 15.02 -8.97
N ILE A 244 -2.64 14.26 -8.99
CA ILE A 244 -2.67 12.83 -9.35
C ILE A 244 -3.40 12.01 -8.28
N LEU A 245 -3.18 12.30 -6.99
CA LEU A 245 -3.83 11.61 -5.87
C LEU A 245 -5.34 11.78 -5.89
N GLY A 246 -5.85 13.00 -6.04
CA GLY A 246 -7.29 13.27 -6.16
C GLY A 246 -7.91 12.55 -7.35
N ALA A 247 -7.25 12.59 -8.52
CA ALA A 247 -7.69 11.86 -9.71
C ALA A 247 -7.67 10.34 -9.50
N MET A 248 -6.67 9.79 -8.79
CA MET A 248 -6.58 8.37 -8.46
C MET A 248 -7.63 7.92 -7.43
N GLU A 249 -7.87 8.71 -6.39
CA GLU A 249 -8.89 8.42 -5.37
C GLU A 249 -10.30 8.45 -6.00
N GLU A 250 -10.55 9.39 -6.93
CA GLU A 250 -11.80 9.39 -7.68
C GLU A 250 -11.91 8.17 -8.61
N GLN A 251 -10.81 7.73 -9.25
CA GLN A 251 -10.80 6.46 -9.99
C GLN A 251 -11.07 5.25 -9.07
N GLU A 252 -10.53 5.20 -7.84
CA GLU A 252 -10.85 4.14 -6.85
C GLU A 252 -12.32 4.18 -6.44
N LYS A 253 -12.88 5.37 -6.12
CA LYS A 253 -14.31 5.53 -5.77
C LYS A 253 -15.23 5.08 -6.91
N ARG A 254 -14.95 5.53 -8.14
CA ARG A 254 -15.68 5.11 -9.36
C ARG A 254 -15.57 3.61 -9.61
N ALA A 255 -14.43 2.98 -9.31
CA ALA A 255 -14.26 1.52 -9.41
C ALA A 255 -15.07 0.76 -8.35
N HIS A 256 -15.04 1.20 -7.09
CA HIS A 256 -15.84 0.61 -6.02
C HIS A 256 -17.34 0.71 -6.31
N GLN A 257 -17.81 1.87 -6.79
CA GLN A 257 -19.22 2.04 -7.16
C GLN A 257 -19.65 1.09 -8.29
N LYS A 258 -18.80 0.86 -9.30
CA LYS A 258 -19.06 -0.14 -10.35
C LYS A 258 -19.19 -1.57 -9.79
N ILE A 259 -18.37 -1.94 -8.80
CA ILE A 259 -18.45 -3.25 -8.14
C ILE A 259 -19.73 -3.37 -7.30
N ILE A 260 -20.10 -2.33 -6.56
CA ILE A 260 -21.34 -2.28 -5.76
C ILE A 260 -22.57 -2.40 -6.67
N ASN A 261 -22.65 -1.60 -7.73
CA ASN A 261 -23.76 -1.65 -8.68
C ASN A 261 -23.85 -3.01 -9.39
N LYS A 262 -22.73 -3.64 -9.75
CA LYS A 262 -22.72 -4.99 -10.33
C LYS A 262 -23.25 -6.06 -9.35
N ARG A 263 -22.94 -5.93 -8.06
CA ARG A 263 -23.47 -6.83 -6.99
C ARG A 263 -24.96 -6.61 -6.74
N ALA A 264 -25.43 -5.37 -6.74
CA ALA A 264 -26.86 -5.06 -6.61
C ALA A 264 -27.68 -5.67 -7.76
N ASN A 265 -27.23 -5.47 -9.01
CA ASN A 265 -27.93 -5.99 -10.19
C ASN A 265 -27.90 -7.52 -10.28
N SER A 266 -26.86 -8.19 -9.76
CA SER A 266 -26.83 -9.67 -9.73
C SER A 266 -27.80 -10.26 -8.70
N ASN A 267 -27.97 -9.63 -7.53
CA ASN A 267 -29.00 -10.05 -6.57
C ASN A 267 -30.42 -9.92 -7.14
N GLN A 268 -30.72 -8.85 -7.89
CA GLN A 268 -32.04 -8.69 -8.52
C GLN A 268 -32.32 -9.76 -9.60
N GLY A 269 -31.28 -10.28 -10.25
CA GLY A 269 -31.39 -11.35 -11.26
C GLY A 269 -31.67 -12.75 -10.71
N GLN A 270 -31.53 -12.98 -9.40
CA GLN A 270 -31.84 -14.27 -8.76
C GLN A 270 -33.19 -14.28 -8.03
N SER A 271 -33.79 -13.11 -7.77
CA SER A 271 -35.04 -12.99 -7.00
C SER A 271 -36.32 -13.13 -7.84
N SER A 272 -36.21 -13.45 -9.13
CA SER A 272 -37.30 -13.37 -10.12
C SER A 272 -37.61 -14.70 -10.82
N LYS A 273 -37.28 -15.84 -10.18
CA LYS A 273 -37.40 -17.17 -10.80
C LYS A 273 -38.04 -18.27 -9.94
N ASP A 274 -38.65 -17.90 -8.81
CA ASP A 274 -39.44 -18.78 -7.96
C ASP A 274 -40.93 -18.36 -7.96
N TRP A 275 -41.63 -18.64 -9.08
CA TRP A 275 -43.08 -18.84 -9.17
C TRP A 275 -43.44 -19.57 -10.49
#